data_AF-X0HP76-F1
#
_entry.id   AF-X0HP76-F1
#
_cell.length_a   1.000
_cell.length_b   1.000
_cell.length_c   1.000
_cell.angle_alpha   90.00
_cell.angle_beta   90.00
_cell.angle_gamma   90.00
#
_symmetry.space_group_name_H-M   'P 1'
#
loop_
_entity.id
_entity.type
_entity.pdbx_description
1 polymer ?
#
loop_
_entity_poly.entity_id
_entity_poly.type
_entity_poly.pdbx_seq_one_letter_code
_entity_poly.pdbx_strand_id
1 'polypeptide(L)'
;MTYDSPHWINQRIMEFERRLNKNRESPHEAQLRISDSLSFSGNKSGHIRVKLVDPATGSTLGVASNIVSPTTISTRDQGVNEDRWLRSIENFASAMAPYWEDTVTNFLETRQNSGTTERVESDVVIALIDDGVDKFEIGRPDQVLEGKSFDFHDERVNPPYLSAQGHGTTMASMILRVCPMAKVYPIRLKTYNSADGKSTIDPRYAARAIQAALDKNATIISMSWTLPIESGKDHMKEELHAVLKRAVENKVLMFCSAPDKGKFTELDYPSGPWPNSFFRIGAAYSNGTVFQWTPEVGITYILPGVDVVQDQIKGGSSKSGEGSKSGKNLTGSSVATALGAGLAAMIIYCVKASILSVKTANQNKAAIHPIPDDRAIQVAKPDAMKRAFASLGSTTSNKFIQVWEELDKARVILERWEREKSIPEANLKCTQEFMQFGIKLASSVKQ
;
A
#
# COMPACT_ATOMS: atom_id res chain seq x y z
N MET A 1 4.88 -13.05 31.00
CA MET A 1 3.72 -13.63 30.30
C MET A 1 3.92 -13.37 28.81
N THR A 2 4.12 -14.41 28.01
CA THR A 2 4.27 -14.31 26.56
C THR A 2 2.89 -14.17 25.92
N TYR A 3 2.55 -12.95 25.53
CA TYR A 3 1.43 -12.68 24.63
C TYR A 3 1.67 -13.45 23.31
N ASP A 4 0.60 -13.94 22.67
CA ASP A 4 0.61 -14.75 21.43
C ASP A 4 1.10 -16.21 21.52
N SER A 5 1.29 -16.78 22.71
CA SER A 5 1.45 -18.24 22.83
C SER A 5 0.14 -18.98 22.48
N PRO A 6 0.19 -20.21 21.93
CA PRO A 6 -1.02 -21.00 21.63
C PRO A 6 -1.95 -21.15 22.84
N HIS A 7 -1.37 -21.27 24.05
CA HIS A 7 -2.13 -21.34 25.29
C HIS A 7 -2.88 -20.03 25.60
N TRP A 8 -2.21 -18.88 25.42
CA TRP A 8 -2.83 -17.56 25.61
C TRP A 8 -3.95 -17.30 24.59
N ILE A 9 -3.75 -17.69 23.33
CA ILE A 9 -4.76 -17.58 22.27
C ILE A 9 -5.99 -18.42 22.62
N ASN A 10 -5.79 -19.70 22.98
CA ASN A 10 -6.89 -20.59 23.36
C ASN A 10 -7.65 -20.08 24.59
N GLN A 11 -6.94 -19.51 25.57
CA GLN A 11 -7.57 -18.90 26.75
C GLN A 11 -8.43 -17.68 26.37
N ARG A 12 -7.99 -16.86 25.41
CA ARG A 12 -8.75 -15.70 24.93
C ARG A 12 -9.98 -16.11 24.11
N ILE A 13 -9.87 -17.17 23.31
CA ILE A 13 -11.01 -17.76 22.58
C ILE A 13 -12.07 -18.27 23.56
N MET A 14 -11.68 -19.05 24.57
CA MET A 14 -12.63 -19.57 25.58
C MET A 14 -13.32 -18.45 26.36
N GLU A 15 -12.60 -17.40 26.76
CA GLU A 15 -13.21 -16.27 27.47
C GLU A 15 -14.17 -15.47 26.57
N PHE A 16 -13.88 -15.37 25.26
CA PHE A 16 -14.77 -14.74 24.30
C PHE A 16 -16.07 -15.55 24.10
N GLU A 17 -15.97 -16.88 23.91
CA GLU A 17 -17.14 -17.76 23.80
C GLU A 17 -18.03 -17.69 25.05
N ARG A 18 -17.41 -17.71 26.24
CA ARG A 18 -18.12 -17.60 27.51
C ARG A 18 -18.90 -16.28 27.61
N ARG A 19 -18.30 -15.16 27.19
CA ARG A 19 -18.96 -13.85 27.15
C ARG A 19 -20.09 -13.78 26.14
N LEU A 20 -19.91 -14.40 24.98
CA LEU A 20 -20.91 -14.43 23.91
C LEU A 20 -22.16 -15.19 24.36
N ASN A 21 -21.97 -16.33 25.04
CA ASN A 21 -23.05 -17.18 25.51
C ASN A 21 -23.73 -16.66 26.78
N LYS A 22 -23.01 -15.91 27.63
CA LYS A 22 -23.58 -15.27 28.83
C LYS A 22 -24.69 -14.25 28.49
N ASN A 23 -24.66 -13.66 27.30
CA ASN A 23 -25.68 -12.72 26.84
C ASN A 23 -26.91 -13.41 26.20
N ARG A 24 -26.92 -14.74 26.13
CA ARG A 24 -28.01 -15.52 25.49
C ARG A 24 -28.97 -16.15 26.50
N GLU A 25 -28.67 -16.11 27.79
CA GLU A 25 -29.51 -16.69 28.84
C GLU A 25 -30.21 -15.59 29.69
N SER A 26 -31.41 -15.25 29.22
CA SER A 26 -32.61 -14.78 29.94
C SER A 26 -32.85 -13.27 30.22
N PRO A 27 -34.12 -12.80 30.33
CA PRO A 27 -35.39 -13.57 30.33
C PRO A 27 -36.52 -13.01 29.43
N HIS A 28 -37.20 -13.88 28.66
CA HIS A 28 -38.57 -14.32 28.99
C HIS A 28 -39.11 -15.32 27.96
N GLU A 29 -39.69 -16.40 28.47
CA GLU A 29 -40.58 -17.31 27.78
C GLU A 29 -41.78 -16.57 27.18
N ALA A 30 -42.00 -16.73 25.88
CA ALA A 30 -43.31 -16.66 25.26
C ALA A 30 -43.30 -17.48 23.96
N GLN A 31 -43.56 -18.78 24.13
CA GLN A 31 -44.37 -19.63 23.25
C GLN A 31 -44.31 -19.38 21.73
N LEU A 32 -43.70 -20.33 21.01
CA LEU A 32 -44.42 -21.04 19.95
C LEU A 32 -43.70 -22.36 19.65
N ARG A 33 -44.48 -23.44 19.78
CA ARG A 33 -44.09 -24.82 19.57
C ARG A 33 -43.57 -25.03 18.14
N ILE A 34 -42.45 -25.72 17.99
CA ILE A 34 -42.19 -26.52 16.78
C ILE A 34 -41.82 -27.92 17.25
N SER A 35 -42.80 -28.81 17.11
CA SER A 35 -42.65 -30.24 17.15
C SER A 35 -41.88 -30.74 15.93
N ASP A 36 -41.12 -31.80 16.17
CA ASP A 36 -40.71 -32.87 15.26
C ASP A 36 -39.75 -32.55 14.10
N SER A 37 -38.57 -33.17 14.26
CA SER A 37 -37.74 -33.83 13.24
C SER A 37 -37.48 -33.07 11.93
N LEU A 38 -36.21 -32.77 11.64
CA LEU A 38 -35.64 -32.96 10.31
C LEU A 38 -34.12 -33.15 10.45
N SER A 39 -33.66 -34.34 10.10
CA SER A 39 -32.26 -34.69 9.92
C SER A 39 -31.67 -33.93 8.72
N PHE A 40 -30.40 -33.53 8.80
CA PHE A 40 -29.67 -33.07 7.63
C PHE A 40 -28.36 -33.84 7.45
N SER A 41 -28.35 -34.67 6.41
CA SER A 41 -27.17 -35.22 5.75
C SER A 41 -26.94 -34.40 4.49
N GLY A 42 -25.75 -33.80 4.31
CA GLY A 42 -25.38 -33.14 3.07
C GLY A 42 -24.11 -32.29 3.15
N ASN A 43 -23.15 -32.57 2.27
CA ASN A 43 -21.82 -31.98 2.17
C ASN A 43 -21.77 -30.63 1.38
N LYS A 44 -20.72 -29.84 1.65
CA LYS A 44 -20.03 -28.82 0.83
C LYS A 44 -20.75 -27.50 0.44
N SER A 45 -20.11 -26.40 0.85
CA SER A 45 -20.12 -25.03 0.28
C SER A 45 -21.48 -24.40 -0.04
N GLY A 46 -22.00 -23.57 0.87
CA GLY A 46 -23.16 -22.70 0.63
C GLY A 46 -22.89 -21.27 1.11
N HIS A 47 -23.04 -20.31 0.20
CA HIS A 47 -22.96 -18.87 0.50
C HIS A 47 -24.02 -18.47 1.54
N ILE A 48 -23.63 -17.71 2.57
CA ILE A 48 -24.57 -17.10 3.51
C ILE A 48 -25.21 -15.87 2.82
N ARG A 49 -26.52 -15.92 2.57
CA ARG A 49 -27.32 -14.75 2.14
C ARG A 49 -27.95 -14.11 3.36
N VAL A 50 -27.56 -12.88 3.68
CA VAL A 50 -28.26 -12.03 4.66
C VAL A 50 -29.26 -11.16 3.90
N LYS A 51 -30.54 -11.23 4.28
CA LYS A 51 -31.56 -10.28 3.83
C LYS A 51 -31.62 -9.13 4.83
N LEU A 52 -31.29 -7.91 4.40
CA LEU A 52 -31.61 -6.68 5.13
C LEU A 52 -33.09 -6.37 4.87
N VAL A 53 -33.88 -6.27 5.96
CA VAL A 53 -35.26 -5.81 5.91
C VAL A 53 -35.29 -4.38 6.44
N ASP A 54 -35.78 -3.45 5.61
CA ASP A 54 -36.09 -2.08 6.01
C ASP A 54 -37.35 -2.11 6.92
N PRO A 55 -37.28 -1.60 8.17
CA PRO A 55 -38.41 -1.63 9.10
C PRO A 55 -39.63 -0.80 8.68
N ALA A 56 -39.54 0.02 7.63
CA ALA A 56 -40.59 0.98 7.30
C ALA A 56 -41.50 0.58 6.10
N THR A 57 -41.11 -0.36 5.23
CA THR A 57 -41.84 -0.56 3.95
C THR A 57 -42.01 -2.00 3.44
N GLY A 58 -41.44 -3.01 4.09
CA GLY A 58 -41.85 -4.42 3.88
C GLY A 58 -41.81 -4.98 2.44
N SER A 59 -41.05 -4.39 1.51
CA SER A 59 -41.01 -4.83 0.10
C SER A 59 -39.65 -5.38 -0.30
N THR A 60 -39.67 -6.54 -0.97
CA THR A 60 -38.52 -7.23 -1.56
C THR A 60 -38.48 -6.98 -3.07
N LEU A 61 -37.39 -6.42 -3.61
CA LEU A 61 -37.15 -6.42 -5.06
C LEU A 61 -35.77 -6.99 -5.41
N GLY A 62 -35.79 -7.98 -6.30
CA GLY A 62 -34.67 -8.83 -6.69
C GLY A 62 -33.77 -8.21 -7.76
N VAL A 63 -32.52 -8.68 -7.77
CA VAL A 63 -31.50 -8.35 -8.76
C VAL A 63 -31.54 -9.39 -9.87
N ALA A 64 -31.71 -8.95 -11.12
CA ALA A 64 -31.46 -9.76 -12.30
C ALA A 64 -30.12 -9.36 -12.94
N SER A 65 -29.36 -10.38 -13.33
CA SER A 65 -28.09 -10.31 -14.05
C SER A 65 -28.30 -9.92 -15.51
N ASN A 66 -27.51 -8.96 -16.03
CA ASN A 66 -27.35 -8.81 -17.47
C ASN A 66 -25.87 -8.69 -17.86
N ILE A 67 -25.61 -9.45 -18.92
CA ILE A 67 -24.38 -9.81 -19.60
C ILE A 67 -23.75 -8.58 -20.28
N VAL A 68 -22.42 -8.55 -20.28
CA VAL A 68 -21.57 -7.57 -20.95
C VAL A 68 -21.64 -7.74 -22.47
N SER A 69 -21.69 -6.64 -23.19
CA SER A 69 -21.21 -6.56 -24.58
C SER A 69 -20.66 -5.17 -24.89
N PRO A 70 -19.64 -5.07 -25.76
CA PRO A 70 -18.67 -3.99 -25.78
C PRO A 70 -19.20 -2.75 -26.49
N THR A 71 -19.02 -1.57 -25.91
CA THR A 71 -19.34 -0.30 -26.58
C THR A 71 -18.09 0.52 -26.76
N THR A 72 -17.62 0.47 -28.00
CA THR A 72 -17.17 1.58 -28.85
C THR A 72 -16.52 2.79 -28.16
N ILE A 73 -15.23 2.94 -28.46
CA ILE A 73 -14.39 4.11 -28.21
C ILE A 73 -15.10 5.35 -28.75
N SER A 74 -15.53 6.23 -27.84
CA SER A 74 -15.89 7.60 -28.14
C SER A 74 -14.71 8.49 -27.73
N THR A 75 -14.08 9.07 -28.75
CA THR A 75 -13.07 10.12 -28.64
C THR A 75 -13.62 11.28 -27.83
N ARG A 76 -12.98 11.58 -26.69
CA ARG A 76 -13.18 12.85 -25.98
C ARG A 76 -12.04 13.80 -26.31
N ASP A 77 -12.48 15.02 -26.58
CA ASP A 77 -11.75 16.19 -27.06
C ASP A 77 -10.58 16.62 -26.16
N GLN A 78 -9.60 17.26 -26.80
CA GLN A 78 -8.32 17.68 -26.24
C GLN A 78 -8.45 18.89 -25.29
N GLY A 79 -7.61 18.88 -24.25
CA GLY A 79 -7.05 20.09 -23.64
C GLY A 79 -7.47 20.34 -22.20
N VAL A 80 -6.75 19.71 -21.25
CA VAL A 80 -6.25 20.25 -19.96
C VAL A 80 -5.87 19.07 -19.05
N ASN A 81 -4.61 19.05 -18.60
CA ASN A 81 -3.98 18.16 -17.61
C ASN A 81 -3.48 16.79 -18.10
N GLU A 82 -2.38 16.76 -18.87
CA GLU A 82 -1.62 15.51 -19.03
C GLU A 82 -0.80 15.22 -17.77
N ASP A 83 -1.36 14.46 -16.84
CA ASP A 83 -0.63 13.87 -15.71
C ASP A 83 0.33 12.77 -16.21
N ARG A 84 1.34 13.14 -17.01
CA ARG A 84 2.27 12.22 -17.69
C ARG A 84 2.92 11.25 -16.71
N TRP A 85 3.25 11.72 -15.50
CA TRP A 85 3.81 10.89 -14.43
C TRP A 85 2.83 9.77 -14.03
N LEU A 86 1.57 10.11 -13.71
CA LEU A 86 0.54 9.13 -13.29
C LEU A 86 0.18 8.18 -14.44
N ARG A 87 0.01 8.70 -15.65
CA ARG A 87 -0.29 7.88 -16.83
C ARG A 87 0.82 6.86 -17.12
N SER A 88 2.09 7.28 -17.04
CA SER A 88 3.23 6.38 -17.29
C SER A 88 3.30 5.27 -16.24
N ILE A 89 3.19 5.61 -14.95
CA ILE A 89 3.27 4.60 -13.88
C ILE A 89 2.07 3.65 -13.87
N GLU A 90 0.86 4.12 -14.17
CA GLU A 90 -0.33 3.27 -14.27
C GLU A 90 -0.26 2.31 -15.46
N ASN A 91 0.20 2.78 -16.61
CA ASN A 91 0.40 1.93 -17.78
C ASN A 91 1.47 0.87 -17.51
N PHE A 92 2.58 1.27 -16.88
CA PHE A 92 3.62 0.33 -16.47
C PHE A 92 3.09 -0.69 -15.45
N ALA A 93 2.38 -0.22 -14.42
CA ALA A 93 1.78 -1.08 -13.39
C ALA A 93 0.79 -2.10 -13.97
N SER A 94 0.02 -1.70 -14.98
CA SER A 94 -0.93 -2.58 -15.69
C SER A 94 -0.23 -3.70 -16.46
N ALA A 95 0.98 -3.44 -16.99
CA ALA A 95 1.80 -4.45 -17.66
C ALA A 95 2.62 -5.30 -16.67
N MET A 96 3.08 -4.71 -15.55
CA MET A 96 3.92 -5.37 -14.56
C MET A 96 3.16 -6.39 -13.70
N ALA A 97 1.89 -6.11 -13.36
CA ALA A 97 1.09 -7.00 -12.52
C ALA A 97 0.96 -8.43 -13.08
N PRO A 98 0.52 -8.66 -14.33
CA PRO A 98 0.46 -10.01 -14.89
C PRO A 98 1.85 -10.63 -15.08
N TYR A 99 2.87 -9.83 -15.38
CA TYR A 99 4.25 -10.31 -15.49
C TYR A 99 4.77 -10.89 -14.18
N TRP A 100 4.53 -10.18 -13.07
CA TRP A 100 4.91 -10.65 -11.73
C TRP A 100 4.21 -11.96 -11.37
N GLU A 101 2.89 -12.03 -11.57
CA GLU A 101 2.08 -13.21 -11.24
C GLU A 101 2.54 -14.45 -12.02
N ASP A 102 2.74 -14.30 -13.33
CA ASP A 102 3.27 -15.36 -14.20
C ASP A 102 4.69 -15.78 -13.79
N THR A 103 5.57 -14.80 -13.51
CA THR A 103 6.96 -15.06 -13.11
C THR A 103 7.03 -15.86 -11.82
N VAL A 104 6.25 -15.49 -10.80
CA VAL A 104 6.21 -16.21 -9.52
C VAL A 104 5.65 -17.61 -9.70
N THR A 105 4.54 -17.75 -10.43
CA THR A 105 3.89 -19.04 -10.70
C THR A 105 4.87 -19.99 -11.39
N ASN A 106 5.46 -19.54 -12.51
CA ASN A 106 6.42 -20.33 -13.27
C ASN A 106 7.65 -20.71 -12.45
N PHE A 107 8.17 -19.78 -11.64
CA PHE A 107 9.30 -20.04 -10.75
C PHE A 107 8.98 -21.14 -9.73
N LEU A 108 7.83 -21.05 -9.05
CA LEU A 108 7.44 -22.03 -8.04
C LEU A 108 7.15 -23.39 -8.65
N GLU A 109 6.43 -23.45 -9.77
CA GLU A 109 6.11 -24.70 -10.47
C GLU A 109 7.39 -25.42 -10.94
N THR A 110 8.32 -24.68 -11.55
CA THR A 110 9.63 -25.23 -12.00
C THR A 110 10.46 -25.79 -10.83
N ARG A 111 10.20 -25.32 -9.61
CA ARG A 111 10.92 -25.72 -8.39
C ARG A 111 10.11 -26.57 -7.43
N GLN A 112 8.99 -27.16 -7.88
CA GLN A 112 8.13 -28.00 -7.03
C GLN A 112 7.72 -27.28 -5.73
N ASN A 113 7.35 -26.00 -5.85
CA ASN A 113 6.98 -25.09 -4.76
C ASN A 113 8.09 -24.80 -3.73
N SER A 114 9.35 -24.97 -4.13
CA SER A 114 10.51 -24.54 -3.33
C SER A 114 10.85 -23.07 -3.62
N GLY A 115 10.66 -22.21 -2.63
CA GLY A 115 11.01 -20.79 -2.67
C GLY A 115 12.50 -20.50 -2.56
N THR A 116 12.86 -19.23 -2.63
CA THR A 116 14.24 -18.77 -2.36
C THR A 116 14.47 -18.60 -0.85
N THR A 117 15.73 -18.64 -0.41
CA THR A 117 16.08 -18.39 1.00
C THR A 117 15.67 -16.98 1.44
N GLU A 118 15.90 -16.00 0.57
CA GLU A 118 15.60 -14.58 0.76
C GLU A 118 14.12 -14.24 0.54
N ARG A 119 13.27 -15.23 0.18
CA ARG A 119 11.85 -15.06 -0.14
C ARG A 119 11.59 -14.00 -1.22
N VAL A 120 12.38 -14.03 -2.27
CA VAL A 120 12.24 -13.19 -3.48
C VAL A 120 10.86 -13.37 -4.13
N GLU A 121 10.17 -14.49 -3.93
CA GLU A 121 8.81 -14.72 -4.40
C GLU A 121 7.71 -14.06 -3.54
N SER A 122 8.03 -13.56 -2.35
CA SER A 122 7.01 -13.02 -1.44
C SER A 122 6.46 -11.66 -1.89
N ASP A 123 5.35 -11.23 -1.29
CA ASP A 123 4.89 -9.86 -1.48
C ASP A 123 5.79 -8.82 -0.81
N VAL A 124 5.76 -7.58 -1.31
CA VAL A 124 6.30 -6.40 -0.65
C VAL A 124 5.24 -5.83 0.28
N VAL A 125 5.56 -5.70 1.56
CA VAL A 125 4.63 -5.20 2.59
C VAL A 125 4.94 -3.74 2.89
N ILE A 126 3.93 -2.88 2.77
CA ILE A 126 3.99 -1.46 3.09
C ILE A 126 3.15 -1.22 4.34
N ALA A 127 3.80 -0.90 5.46
CA ALA A 127 3.09 -0.43 6.65
C ALA A 127 2.62 1.01 6.41
N LEU A 128 1.30 1.21 6.37
CA LEU A 128 0.69 2.52 6.26
C LEU A 128 0.25 2.98 7.64
N ILE A 129 1.01 3.91 8.23
CA ILE A 129 0.70 4.47 9.55
C ILE A 129 -0.10 5.75 9.33
N ASP A 130 -1.41 5.67 9.53
CA ASP A 130 -2.36 6.75 9.22
C ASP A 130 -3.63 6.62 10.08
N ASP A 131 -4.75 7.19 9.68
CA ASP A 131 -6.01 7.18 10.42
C ASP A 131 -6.88 5.92 10.21
N GLY A 132 -6.31 4.85 9.64
CA GLY A 132 -7.00 3.62 9.25
C GLY A 132 -7.33 3.55 7.76
N VAL A 133 -7.82 2.40 7.29
CA VAL A 133 -8.09 2.17 5.86
C VAL A 133 -9.41 1.45 5.67
N ASP A 134 -10.39 2.07 5.02
CA ASP A 134 -11.65 1.43 4.63
C ASP A 134 -11.40 0.41 3.53
N LYS A 135 -11.02 -0.82 3.93
CA LYS A 135 -10.57 -1.89 3.03
C LYS A 135 -11.52 -2.16 1.86
N PHE A 136 -12.83 -2.02 2.08
CA PHE A 136 -13.86 -2.31 1.08
C PHE A 136 -14.12 -1.16 0.09
N GLU A 137 -13.59 0.04 0.36
CA GLU A 137 -13.61 1.16 -0.58
C GLU A 137 -12.42 1.12 -1.56
N ILE A 138 -11.41 0.32 -1.24
CA ILE A 138 -10.27 0.05 -2.12
C ILE A 138 -10.71 -0.97 -3.17
N GLY A 139 -10.54 -0.67 -4.46
CA GLY A 139 -10.90 -1.58 -5.56
C GLY A 139 -10.14 -2.93 -5.59
N ARG A 140 -9.25 -3.16 -4.63
CA ARG A 140 -8.43 -4.37 -4.44
C ARG A 140 -8.34 -4.71 -2.94
N PRO A 141 -9.45 -5.12 -2.29
CA PRO A 141 -9.46 -5.34 -0.85
C PRO A 141 -8.41 -6.37 -0.43
N ASP A 142 -8.15 -7.41 -1.22
CA ASP A 142 -7.16 -8.46 -0.89
C ASP A 142 -5.70 -7.98 -0.83
N GLN A 143 -5.44 -6.74 -1.25
CA GLN A 143 -4.15 -6.08 -1.08
C GLN A 143 -4.03 -5.39 0.28
N VAL A 144 -5.13 -5.17 0.99
CA VAL A 144 -5.14 -4.62 2.35
C VAL A 144 -5.16 -5.77 3.36
N LEU A 145 -4.04 -5.94 4.05
CA LEU A 145 -3.85 -6.95 5.09
C LEU A 145 -4.67 -6.63 6.35
N GLU A 146 -4.82 -7.62 7.22
CA GLU A 146 -5.24 -7.35 8.59
C GLU A 146 -4.20 -6.45 9.27
N GLY A 147 -4.67 -5.34 9.84
CA GLY A 147 -3.84 -4.27 10.38
C GLY A 147 -3.61 -4.34 11.89
N LYS A 148 -3.11 -3.24 12.46
CA LYS A 148 -3.11 -2.98 13.91
C LYS A 148 -3.73 -1.62 14.19
N SER A 149 -4.44 -1.50 15.32
CA SER A 149 -4.94 -0.22 15.76
C SER A 149 -4.34 0.15 17.10
N PHE A 150 -3.95 1.42 17.20
CA PHE A 150 -3.54 2.07 18.43
C PHE A 150 -4.55 3.13 18.88
N ASP A 151 -5.72 3.16 18.23
CA ASP A 151 -6.81 4.08 18.51
C ASP A 151 -7.75 3.50 19.59
N PHE A 152 -7.33 3.66 20.85
CA PHE A 152 -8.05 3.21 22.04
C PHE A 152 -8.84 4.37 22.68
N HIS A 153 -10.16 4.24 22.73
CA HIS A 153 -11.09 5.18 23.36
C HIS A 153 -11.95 4.46 24.40
N ASP A 154 -11.90 4.85 25.68
CA ASP A 154 -12.85 4.43 26.72
C ASP A 154 -13.35 2.97 26.59
N GLU A 155 -12.39 2.03 26.64
CA GLU A 155 -12.58 0.56 26.50
C GLU A 155 -12.94 0.02 25.10
N ARG A 156 -13.04 0.87 24.08
CA ARG A 156 -13.26 0.52 22.68
C ARG A 156 -11.98 0.69 21.85
N VAL A 157 -11.82 -0.18 20.86
CA VAL A 157 -10.74 -0.10 19.87
C VAL A 157 -11.36 0.14 18.51
N ASN A 158 -11.04 1.27 17.88
CA ASN A 158 -11.44 1.48 16.50
C ASN A 158 -10.59 0.57 15.61
N PRO A 159 -11.18 -0.27 14.76
CA PRO A 159 -10.42 -1.23 13.99
C PRO A 159 -9.54 -0.53 12.93
N PRO A 160 -8.43 -1.17 12.52
CA PRO A 160 -7.54 -0.61 11.51
C PRO A 160 -8.16 -0.52 10.11
N TYR A 161 -9.23 -1.29 9.85
CA TYR A 161 -9.94 -1.34 8.58
C TYR A 161 -11.08 -0.31 8.46
N LEU A 162 -11.15 0.64 9.39
CA LEU A 162 -12.02 1.81 9.29
C LEU A 162 -11.13 3.06 9.34
N SER A 163 -11.26 3.97 8.38
CA SER A 163 -10.56 5.25 8.40
C SER A 163 -11.35 6.28 9.19
N ALA A 164 -10.66 7.18 9.89
CA ALA A 164 -11.32 8.22 10.69
C ALA A 164 -11.90 9.33 9.81
N GLN A 165 -11.15 9.75 8.79
CA GLN A 165 -11.47 10.88 7.92
C GLN A 165 -11.35 10.52 6.43
N GLY A 166 -11.06 9.27 6.10
CA GLY A 166 -10.80 8.79 4.73
C GLY A 166 -9.37 9.07 4.25
N HIS A 167 -8.50 9.64 5.10
CA HIS A 167 -7.14 10.02 4.70
C HIS A 167 -6.28 8.78 4.40
N GLY A 168 -6.22 7.83 5.33
CA GLY A 168 -5.50 6.57 5.14
C GLY A 168 -6.09 5.72 4.02
N THR A 169 -7.42 5.69 3.84
CA THR A 169 -8.07 5.06 2.66
C THR A 169 -7.55 5.66 1.36
N THR A 170 -7.42 6.99 1.31
CA THR A 170 -6.86 7.70 0.16
C THR A 170 -5.39 7.35 -0.06
N MET A 171 -4.57 7.32 1.00
CA MET A 171 -3.15 6.97 0.90
C MET A 171 -2.95 5.53 0.42
N ALA A 172 -3.73 4.58 0.95
CA ALA A 172 -3.71 3.18 0.50
C ALA A 172 -4.10 3.06 -0.98
N SER A 173 -5.10 3.81 -1.43
CA SER A 173 -5.50 3.88 -2.84
C SER A 173 -4.37 4.39 -3.72
N MET A 174 -3.66 5.45 -3.32
CA MET A 174 -2.53 5.99 -4.09
C MET A 174 -1.32 5.05 -4.15
N ILE A 175 -1.01 4.35 -3.05
CA ILE A 175 0.02 3.30 -3.02
C ILE A 175 -0.32 2.22 -4.05
N LEU A 176 -1.55 1.71 -4.03
CA LEU A 176 -2.00 0.60 -4.89
C LEU A 176 -2.25 1.02 -6.34
N ARG A 177 -2.48 2.32 -6.58
CA ARG A 177 -2.52 2.91 -7.92
C ARG A 177 -1.17 2.80 -8.61
N VAL A 178 -0.08 3.05 -7.87
CA VAL A 178 1.28 2.93 -8.38
C VAL A 178 1.76 1.48 -8.39
N CYS A 179 1.51 0.72 -7.33
CA CYS A 179 1.96 -0.66 -7.19
C CYS A 179 0.80 -1.59 -6.81
N PRO A 180 0.03 -2.07 -7.79
CA PRO A 180 -1.16 -2.90 -7.57
C PRO A 180 -0.90 -4.27 -6.94
N MET A 181 0.36 -4.72 -6.93
CA MET A 181 0.81 -6.00 -6.39
C MET A 181 1.16 -5.91 -4.89
N ALA A 182 1.41 -4.71 -4.36
CA ALA A 182 1.90 -4.54 -3.00
C ALA A 182 0.83 -4.85 -1.96
N LYS A 183 1.27 -5.31 -0.78
CA LYS A 183 0.40 -5.53 0.38
C LYS A 183 0.47 -4.35 1.33
N VAL A 184 -0.66 -3.67 1.54
CA VAL A 184 -0.79 -2.58 2.51
C VAL A 184 -1.15 -3.17 3.87
N TYR A 185 -0.31 -2.91 4.87
CA TYR A 185 -0.55 -3.23 6.28
C TYR A 185 -1.00 -1.95 7.01
N PRO A 186 -2.31 -1.75 7.24
CA PRO A 186 -2.80 -0.53 7.87
C PRO A 186 -2.50 -0.53 9.36
N ILE A 187 -1.91 0.57 9.85
CA ILE A 187 -1.68 0.83 11.26
C ILE A 187 -2.40 2.12 11.64
N ARG A 188 -3.55 1.99 12.30
CA ARG A 188 -4.38 3.12 12.69
C ARG A 188 -3.80 3.82 13.92
N LEU A 189 -3.52 5.10 13.78
CA LEU A 189 -3.13 5.99 14.87
C LEU A 189 -4.33 6.50 15.64
N LYS A 190 -4.11 6.76 16.93
CA LYS A 190 -5.02 7.57 17.72
C LYS A 190 -4.87 9.03 17.32
N THR A 191 -5.96 9.64 16.88
CA THR A 191 -6.04 11.05 16.54
C THR A 191 -6.99 11.75 17.50
N TYR A 192 -6.58 12.91 18.01
CA TYR A 192 -7.45 13.75 18.83
C TYR A 192 -7.79 15.02 18.07
N ASN A 193 -9.07 15.39 18.07
CA ASN A 193 -9.47 16.71 17.60
C ASN A 193 -9.00 17.75 18.64
N SER A 194 -8.06 18.59 18.26
CA SER A 194 -7.74 19.81 19.01
C SER A 194 -8.95 20.74 19.04
N ALA A 195 -8.99 21.67 20.00
CA ALA A 195 -9.99 22.73 20.08
C ALA A 195 -10.13 23.54 18.77
N ASP A 196 -9.05 23.61 17.99
CA ASP A 196 -9.01 24.27 16.67
C ASP A 196 -9.47 23.37 15.50
N GLY A 197 -10.01 22.18 15.78
CA GLY A 197 -10.44 21.19 14.78
C GLY A 197 -9.29 20.46 14.07
N LYS A 198 -8.04 20.65 14.49
CA LYS A 198 -6.87 19.94 13.95
C LYS A 198 -6.70 18.57 14.60
N SER A 199 -6.53 17.54 13.80
CA SER A 199 -6.11 16.22 14.26
C SER A 199 -4.68 16.29 14.83
N THR A 200 -4.51 15.91 16.09
CA THR A 200 -3.21 15.80 16.76
C THR A 200 -2.89 14.33 17.00
N ILE A 201 -1.66 13.92 16.68
CA ILE A 201 -1.17 12.56 16.91
C ILE A 201 -0.36 12.59 18.21
N ASP A 202 -0.67 11.69 19.15
CA ASP A 202 0.12 11.53 20.37
C ASP A 202 1.41 10.73 20.05
N PRO A 203 2.60 11.27 20.38
CA PRO A 203 3.90 10.65 20.08
C PRO A 203 4.06 9.21 20.58
N ARG A 204 3.42 8.80 21.69
CA ARG A 204 3.45 7.40 22.17
C ARG A 204 2.83 6.45 21.16
N TYR A 205 1.69 6.82 20.60
CA TYR A 205 1.00 5.96 19.64
C TYR A 205 1.74 5.93 18.32
N ALA A 206 2.39 7.04 17.92
CA ALA A 206 3.32 7.02 16.80
C ALA A 206 4.48 6.04 17.05
N ALA A 207 5.09 6.07 18.24
CA ALA A 207 6.17 5.15 18.60
C ALA A 207 5.72 3.67 18.53
N ARG A 208 4.54 3.36 19.10
CA ARG A 208 3.96 2.00 19.05
C ARG A 208 3.58 1.57 17.63
N ALA A 209 3.10 2.49 16.80
CA ALA A 209 2.78 2.22 15.40
C ALA A 209 4.04 1.89 14.59
N ILE A 210 5.12 2.64 14.78
CA ILE A 210 6.41 2.35 14.16
C ILE A 210 6.94 1.01 14.66
N GLN A 211 6.85 0.72 15.97
CA GLN A 211 7.23 -0.60 16.50
C GLN A 211 6.42 -1.71 15.84
N ALA A 212 5.10 -1.55 15.67
CA ALA A 212 4.26 -2.54 14.99
C ALA A 212 4.67 -2.76 13.52
N ALA A 213 5.10 -1.72 12.82
CA ALA A 213 5.62 -1.84 11.46
C ALA A 213 6.93 -2.66 11.43
N LEU A 214 7.83 -2.42 12.39
CA LEU A 214 9.07 -3.17 12.55
C LEU A 214 8.80 -4.65 12.91
N ASP A 215 7.88 -4.90 13.85
CA ASP A 215 7.50 -6.26 14.26
C ASP A 215 6.85 -7.04 13.11
N LYS A 216 6.11 -6.35 12.24
CA LYS A 216 5.54 -6.94 11.02
C LYS A 216 6.62 -7.25 9.97
N ASN A 217 7.84 -6.78 10.17
CA ASN A 217 8.92 -6.81 9.19
C ASN A 217 8.49 -6.17 7.86
N ALA A 218 7.78 -5.03 7.94
CA ALA A 218 7.35 -4.30 6.76
C ALA A 218 8.57 -3.84 5.94
N THR A 219 8.53 -4.04 4.63
CA THR A 219 9.58 -3.62 3.72
C THR A 219 9.67 -2.10 3.64
N ILE A 220 8.52 -1.43 3.70
CA ILE A 220 8.39 0.03 3.61
C ILE A 220 7.48 0.50 4.74
N ILE A 221 7.82 1.63 5.38
CA ILE A 221 6.95 2.35 6.30
C ILE A 221 6.55 3.68 5.64
N SER A 222 5.26 3.92 5.46
CA SER A 222 4.71 5.16 4.91
C SER A 222 3.98 5.93 6.00
N MET A 223 4.38 7.18 6.23
CA MET A 223 3.84 8.08 7.25
C MET A 223 3.45 9.42 6.64
N SER A 224 2.17 9.61 6.34
CA SER A 224 1.68 10.85 5.71
C SER A 224 1.35 11.94 6.74
N TRP A 225 2.23 12.11 7.74
CA TRP A 225 2.08 13.07 8.82
C TRP A 225 3.45 13.61 9.28
N THR A 226 3.44 14.79 9.87
CA THR A 226 4.60 15.43 10.51
C THR A 226 4.19 15.86 11.92
N LEU A 227 5.08 15.65 12.90
CA LEU A 227 4.85 16.00 14.30
C LEU A 227 5.92 16.98 14.79
N PRO A 228 5.60 18.27 14.93
CA PRO A 228 6.48 19.21 15.61
C PRO A 228 6.54 18.85 17.09
N ILE A 229 7.73 18.61 17.62
CA ILE A 229 7.93 18.32 19.04
C ILE A 229 8.77 19.43 19.66
N GLU A 230 8.28 20.03 20.74
CA GLU A 230 9.00 21.10 21.43
C GLU A 230 10.37 20.64 21.98
N SER A 231 11.25 21.63 22.16
CA SER A 231 12.56 21.42 22.78
C SER A 231 12.39 21.26 24.29
N GLY A 232 12.39 20.01 24.78
CA GLY A 232 12.34 19.69 26.21
C GLY A 232 12.65 18.22 26.47
N LYS A 233 12.86 17.88 27.75
CA LYS A 233 12.92 16.49 28.21
C LYS A 233 11.49 15.99 28.38
N ASP A 234 10.99 15.31 27.36
CA ASP A 234 9.71 14.63 27.38
C ASP A 234 9.97 13.14 27.13
N HIS A 235 9.63 12.29 28.10
CA HIS A 235 9.78 10.82 27.98
C HIS A 235 9.08 10.28 26.72
N MET A 236 8.01 10.93 26.29
CA MET A 236 7.25 10.58 25.09
C MET A 236 8.07 10.75 23.81
N LYS A 237 8.86 11.82 23.76
CA LYS A 237 9.81 12.10 22.68
C LYS A 237 10.92 11.05 22.67
N GLU A 238 11.37 10.62 23.84
CA GLU A 238 12.44 9.61 23.97
C GLU A 238 12.01 8.25 23.41
N GLU A 239 10.78 7.80 23.67
CA GLU A 239 10.24 6.54 23.10
C GLU A 239 10.17 6.59 21.56
N LEU A 240 9.60 7.66 21.00
CA LEU A 240 9.49 7.85 19.56
C LEU A 240 10.88 7.95 18.90
N HIS A 241 11.79 8.70 19.51
CA HIS A 241 13.16 8.83 19.04
C HIS A 241 13.88 7.48 19.06
N ALA A 242 13.77 6.70 20.14
CA ALA A 242 14.45 5.42 20.28
C ALA A 242 13.98 4.39 19.22
N VAL A 243 12.68 4.30 18.96
CA VAL A 243 12.17 3.35 17.94
C VAL A 243 12.55 3.78 16.52
N LEU A 244 12.53 5.07 16.21
CA LEU A 244 12.98 5.58 14.91
C LEU A 244 14.49 5.41 14.72
N LYS A 245 15.29 5.66 15.77
CA LYS A 245 16.74 5.43 15.74
C LYS A 245 17.05 3.98 15.37
N ARG A 246 16.35 3.02 15.99
CA ARG A 246 16.46 1.60 15.64
C ARG A 246 16.07 1.33 14.18
N ALA A 247 14.98 1.93 13.68
CA ALA A 247 14.58 1.78 12.28
C ALA A 247 15.65 2.33 11.31
N VAL A 248 16.26 3.47 11.64
CA VAL A 248 17.38 4.07 10.90
C VAL A 248 18.62 3.19 10.93
N GLU A 249 19.01 2.67 12.09
CA GLU A 249 20.16 1.77 12.26
C GLU A 249 19.97 0.47 11.47
N ASN A 250 18.76 -0.07 11.46
CA ASN A 250 18.38 -1.24 10.68
C ASN A 250 18.15 -0.95 9.18
N LYS A 251 18.36 0.30 8.73
CA LYS A 251 18.20 0.73 7.34
C LYS A 251 16.82 0.41 6.77
N VAL A 252 15.77 0.57 7.57
CA VAL A 252 14.38 0.41 7.13
C VAL A 252 14.01 1.54 6.19
N LEU A 253 13.30 1.22 5.11
CA LEU A 253 12.86 2.20 4.12
C LEU A 253 11.64 2.97 4.65
N MET A 254 11.83 4.25 4.98
CA MET A 254 10.80 5.09 5.59
C MET A 254 10.48 6.30 4.70
N PHE A 255 9.20 6.46 4.39
CA PHE A 255 8.64 7.59 3.66
C PHE A 255 7.84 8.47 4.62
N CYS A 256 8.01 9.79 4.50
CA CYS A 256 7.16 10.73 5.22
C CYS A 256 6.82 11.96 4.38
N SER A 257 5.66 12.56 4.66
CA SER A 257 5.28 13.82 4.04
C SER A 257 6.12 14.98 4.55
N ALA A 258 6.34 15.96 3.69
CA ALA A 258 6.76 17.28 4.13
C ALA A 258 5.59 17.98 4.83
N PRO A 259 5.84 18.85 5.84
CA PRO A 259 4.79 19.63 6.44
C PRO A 259 4.20 20.60 5.41
N ASP A 260 2.87 20.66 5.34
CA ASP A 260 2.17 21.56 4.40
C ASP A 260 2.08 23.01 4.93
N LYS A 261 2.70 23.32 6.08
CA LYS A 261 2.79 24.68 6.66
C LYS A 261 4.03 24.83 7.54
N GLY A 262 4.58 26.04 7.58
CA GLY A 262 5.65 26.42 8.50
C GLY A 262 7.05 26.00 8.02
N LYS A 263 8.06 26.31 8.84
CA LYS A 263 9.45 25.92 8.58
C LYS A 263 9.69 24.54 9.17
N PHE A 264 10.20 23.62 8.34
CA PHE A 264 10.66 22.32 8.79
C PHE A 264 12.01 22.46 9.53
N THR A 265 12.16 21.73 10.63
CA THR A 265 13.29 21.75 11.56
C THR A 265 13.70 20.34 11.97
N GLU A 266 14.83 20.21 12.67
CA GLU A 266 15.29 18.92 13.22
C GLU A 266 14.37 18.34 14.30
N LEU A 267 13.44 19.16 14.80
CA LEU A 267 12.45 18.79 15.82
C LEU A 267 11.14 18.26 15.21
N ASP A 268 11.02 18.26 13.89
CA ASP A 268 9.83 17.78 13.17
C ASP A 268 9.95 16.29 12.84
N TYR A 269 9.32 15.46 13.67
CA TYR A 269 9.32 14.01 13.50
C TYR A 269 8.39 13.58 12.36
N PRO A 270 8.66 12.45 11.69
CA PRO A 270 9.70 11.46 12.03
C PRO A 270 11.08 11.74 11.42
N SER A 271 11.18 12.63 10.41
CA SER A 271 12.40 12.77 9.61
C SER A 271 13.40 13.82 10.10
N GLY A 272 12.99 14.76 10.95
CA GLY A 272 13.79 15.89 11.41
C GLY A 272 15.16 15.48 11.96
N PRO A 273 15.23 14.51 12.88
CA PRO A 273 16.52 14.09 13.46
C PRO A 273 17.44 13.33 12.49
N TRP A 274 16.91 12.78 11.39
CA TRP A 274 17.68 11.98 10.43
C TRP A 274 17.27 12.30 8.98
N PRO A 275 17.49 13.53 8.48
CA PRO A 275 16.97 13.97 7.19
C PRO A 275 17.45 13.11 6.02
N ASN A 276 18.63 12.49 6.14
CA ASN A 276 19.20 11.62 5.12
C ASN A 276 18.73 10.15 5.21
N SER A 277 18.04 9.74 6.27
CA SER A 277 17.58 8.34 6.43
C SER A 277 16.12 8.13 6.03
N PHE A 278 15.42 9.21 5.67
CA PHE A 278 14.03 9.18 5.22
C PHE A 278 13.92 9.60 3.77
N PHE A 279 12.87 9.14 3.12
CA PHE A 279 12.32 9.75 1.91
C PHE A 279 11.29 10.79 2.36
N ARG A 280 11.75 12.01 2.61
CA ARG A 280 10.82 13.12 2.80
C ARG A 280 10.34 13.61 1.44
N ILE A 281 9.06 13.41 1.17
CA ILE A 281 8.46 13.70 -0.14
C ILE A 281 7.64 15.00 -0.08
N GLY A 282 7.94 15.91 -1.01
CA GLY A 282 7.15 17.12 -1.24
C GLY A 282 6.13 16.93 -2.37
N ALA A 283 5.13 17.80 -2.41
CA ALA A 283 4.14 17.81 -3.47
C ALA A 283 4.58 18.67 -4.66
N ALA A 284 4.20 18.23 -5.86
CA ALA A 284 4.35 18.97 -7.09
C ALA A 284 3.09 18.89 -7.94
N TYR A 285 2.92 19.87 -8.81
CA TYR A 285 2.00 19.80 -9.94
C TYR A 285 2.49 18.75 -10.96
N SER A 286 1.61 18.36 -11.88
CA SER A 286 1.89 17.37 -12.93
C SER A 286 3.07 17.73 -13.86
N ASN A 287 3.36 19.02 -14.00
CA ASN A 287 4.49 19.55 -14.75
C ASN A 287 5.82 19.60 -13.94
N GLY A 288 5.82 19.14 -12.69
CA GLY A 288 6.98 19.16 -11.80
C GLY A 288 7.25 20.50 -11.10
N THR A 289 6.33 21.46 -11.18
CA THR A 289 6.39 22.70 -10.40
C THR A 289 6.14 22.38 -8.92
N VAL A 290 6.98 22.91 -8.04
CA VAL A 290 6.90 22.71 -6.59
C VAL A 290 5.59 23.29 -6.06
N PHE A 291 4.87 22.54 -5.22
CA PHE A 291 3.73 23.08 -4.49
C PHE A 291 4.21 24.12 -3.47
N GLN A 292 3.57 25.29 -3.41
CA GLN A 292 4.03 26.44 -2.62
C GLN A 292 4.28 26.16 -1.13
N TRP A 293 3.65 25.12 -0.59
CA TRP A 293 3.75 24.71 0.80
C TRP A 293 4.84 23.66 1.07
N THR A 294 5.52 23.18 0.02
CA THR A 294 6.64 22.25 0.16
C THR A 294 7.88 23.02 0.65
N PRO A 295 8.49 22.65 1.78
CA PRO A 295 9.70 23.29 2.27
C PRO A 295 10.90 23.01 1.34
N GLU A 296 11.81 23.97 1.23
CA GLU A 296 13.00 23.82 0.36
C GLU A 296 14.04 22.86 0.95
N VAL A 297 14.19 22.85 2.28
CA VAL A 297 15.24 22.10 2.96
C VAL A 297 14.82 20.64 3.16
N GLY A 298 15.75 19.71 2.94
CA GLY A 298 15.70 18.28 3.27
C GLY A 298 14.60 17.44 2.59
N ILE A 299 13.97 17.97 1.54
CA ILE A 299 13.18 17.17 0.61
C ILE A 299 14.09 16.22 -0.17
N THR A 300 13.73 14.94 -0.22
CA THR A 300 14.43 13.92 -1.02
C THR A 300 14.00 14.01 -2.48
N TYR A 301 12.69 14.00 -2.72
CA TYR A 301 12.07 14.16 -4.04
C TYR A 301 10.75 14.92 -3.90
N ILE A 302 10.32 15.56 -4.99
CA ILE A 302 8.94 16.01 -5.15
C ILE A 302 8.25 15.11 -6.16
N LEU A 303 7.00 14.74 -5.88
CA LEU A 303 6.19 13.87 -6.73
C LEU A 303 4.80 14.51 -6.92
N PRO A 304 4.00 14.05 -7.91
CA PRO A 304 2.65 14.55 -8.09
C PRO A 304 1.87 14.50 -6.78
N GLY A 305 1.31 15.64 -6.39
CA GLY A 305 0.57 15.76 -5.13
C GLY A 305 -0.34 16.97 -5.13
N VAL A 306 -0.59 17.58 -6.28
CA VAL A 306 -1.53 18.70 -6.46
C VAL A 306 -2.48 18.34 -7.57
N ASP A 307 -3.78 18.51 -7.31
CA ASP A 307 -4.88 18.21 -8.22
C ASP A 307 -4.85 16.78 -8.79
N VAL A 308 -4.43 15.81 -7.97
CA VAL A 308 -4.37 14.40 -8.34
C VAL A 308 -5.76 13.79 -8.33
N VAL A 309 -6.24 13.32 -9.48
CA VAL A 309 -7.60 12.77 -9.64
C VAL A 309 -7.76 11.45 -8.88
N GLN A 310 -8.78 11.35 -8.03
CA GLN A 310 -9.10 10.13 -7.27
C GLN A 310 -10.06 9.20 -8.06
N ASP A 311 -9.55 8.45 -9.04
CA ASP A 311 -10.40 7.61 -9.92
C ASP A 311 -10.63 6.16 -9.41
N GLN A 312 -9.97 5.74 -8.32
CA GLN A 312 -9.87 4.31 -7.93
C GLN A 312 -10.66 3.91 -6.66
N ILE A 313 -11.48 4.80 -6.07
CA ILE A 313 -12.39 4.40 -4.99
C ILE A 313 -13.67 3.83 -5.63
N LYS A 314 -13.76 2.50 -5.68
CA LYS A 314 -14.99 1.79 -6.05
C LYS A 314 -15.70 1.37 -4.77
N GLY A 315 -16.81 2.04 -4.47
CA GLY A 315 -17.78 1.57 -3.47
C GLY A 315 -17.99 2.59 -2.36
N GLY A 316 -19.13 3.28 -2.40
CA GLY A 316 -19.51 4.23 -1.37
C GLY A 316 -20.58 5.17 -1.88
N SER A 317 -21.83 4.78 -1.66
CA SER A 317 -23.05 5.55 -1.82
C SER A 317 -22.92 6.96 -1.23
N SER A 318 -22.39 7.90 -2.01
CA SER A 318 -22.78 9.29 -1.85
C SER A 318 -24.20 9.37 -2.37
N LYS A 319 -25.17 9.33 -1.46
CA LYS A 319 -26.46 9.98 -1.67
C LYS A 319 -26.19 11.48 -1.85
N SER A 320 -25.70 11.85 -3.02
CA SER A 320 -25.79 13.19 -3.56
C SER A 320 -26.44 13.02 -4.90
N GLY A 321 -27.63 13.58 -5.04
CA GLY A 321 -28.47 13.48 -6.22
C GLY A 321 -27.75 13.86 -7.52
N GLU A 322 -28.40 13.49 -8.61
CA GLU A 322 -28.14 13.87 -10.00
C GLU A 322 -27.10 14.98 -10.22
N GLY A 323 -26.07 14.66 -10.99
CA GLY A 323 -25.30 15.65 -11.74
C GLY A 323 -23.98 16.13 -11.12
N SER A 324 -22.99 15.24 -10.95
CA SER A 324 -21.57 15.53 -11.27
C SER A 324 -20.71 14.30 -10.96
N LYS A 325 -20.26 13.58 -11.99
CA LYS A 325 -19.07 12.72 -11.88
C LYS A 325 -17.84 13.62 -12.05
N SER A 326 -17.55 14.48 -11.08
CA SER A 326 -16.22 15.09 -10.95
C SER A 326 -15.44 14.27 -9.93
N GLY A 327 -14.40 13.56 -10.36
CA GLY A 327 -13.46 12.94 -9.42
C GLY A 327 -12.97 13.98 -8.42
N LYS A 328 -12.86 13.62 -7.14
CA LYS A 328 -12.26 14.53 -6.15
C LYS A 328 -10.78 14.68 -6.50
N ASN A 329 -10.34 15.93 -6.67
CA ASN A 329 -8.94 16.26 -6.82
C ASN A 329 -8.29 16.30 -5.43
N LEU A 330 -7.17 15.61 -5.28
CA LEU A 330 -6.42 15.50 -4.03
C LEU A 330 -5.17 16.36 -4.10
N THR A 331 -4.92 17.13 -3.04
CA THR A 331 -3.76 18.00 -2.93
C THR A 331 -3.12 17.87 -1.55
N GLY A 332 -1.81 17.65 -1.51
CA GLY A 332 -0.98 17.60 -0.31
C GLY A 332 0.23 16.69 -0.44
N SER A 333 1.25 16.94 0.40
CA SER A 333 2.48 16.14 0.44
C SER A 333 2.22 14.69 0.85
N SER A 334 1.11 14.42 1.56
CA SER A 334 0.60 13.08 1.85
C SER A 334 0.37 12.24 0.59
N VAL A 335 -0.29 12.81 -0.44
CA VAL A 335 -0.56 12.13 -1.71
C VAL A 335 0.75 11.75 -2.40
N ALA A 336 1.67 12.72 -2.52
CA ALA A 336 2.98 12.51 -3.10
C ALA A 336 3.79 11.44 -2.35
N THR A 337 3.70 11.40 -1.02
CA THR A 337 4.34 10.39 -0.17
C THR A 337 3.81 8.99 -0.45
N ALA A 338 2.48 8.84 -0.54
CA ALA A 338 1.84 7.56 -0.86
C ALA A 338 2.24 7.06 -2.27
N LEU A 339 2.27 7.95 -3.27
CA LEU A 339 2.76 7.60 -4.61
C LEU A 339 4.25 7.20 -4.58
N GLY A 340 5.08 7.89 -3.79
CA GLY A 340 6.48 7.56 -3.59
C GLY A 340 6.69 6.19 -2.94
N ALA A 341 5.94 5.87 -1.89
CA ALA A 341 5.98 4.56 -1.24
C ALA A 341 5.55 3.44 -2.21
N GLY A 342 4.51 3.70 -3.02
CA GLY A 342 4.11 2.80 -4.11
C GLY A 342 5.23 2.61 -5.15
N LEU A 343 5.91 3.68 -5.56
CA LEU A 343 6.97 3.61 -6.56
C LEU A 343 8.16 2.80 -6.05
N ALA A 344 8.53 2.96 -4.78
CA ALA A 344 9.55 2.14 -4.13
C ALA A 344 9.19 0.65 -4.15
N ALA A 345 7.94 0.31 -3.86
CA ALA A 345 7.48 -1.08 -3.97
C ALA A 345 7.55 -1.59 -5.40
N MET A 346 7.14 -0.79 -6.39
CA MET A 346 7.25 -1.14 -7.81
C MET A 346 8.70 -1.45 -8.22
N ILE A 347 9.66 -0.62 -7.80
CA ILE A 347 11.09 -0.85 -8.04
C ILE A 347 11.53 -2.20 -7.46
N ILE A 348 11.13 -2.50 -6.22
CA ILE A 348 11.45 -3.79 -5.57
C ILE A 348 10.87 -4.95 -6.38
N TYR A 349 9.61 -4.87 -6.82
CA TYR A 349 9.00 -5.91 -7.66
C TYR A 349 9.72 -6.09 -9.00
N CYS A 350 10.21 -5.02 -9.64
CA CYS A 350 10.99 -5.13 -10.88
C CYS A 350 12.29 -5.92 -10.67
N VAL A 351 12.99 -5.66 -9.56
CA VAL A 351 14.21 -6.40 -9.19
C VAL A 351 13.88 -7.85 -8.86
N LYS A 352 12.83 -8.11 -8.07
CA LYS A 352 12.37 -9.45 -7.71
C LYS A 352 11.99 -10.28 -8.94
N ALA A 353 11.18 -9.72 -9.84
CA ALA A 353 10.79 -10.37 -11.08
C ALA A 353 12.00 -10.72 -11.97
N SER A 354 12.98 -9.81 -12.06
CA SER A 354 14.21 -10.05 -12.82
C SER A 354 15.07 -11.20 -12.23
N ILE A 355 15.16 -11.29 -10.90
CA ILE A 355 15.87 -12.40 -10.23
C ILE A 355 15.17 -13.73 -10.53
N LEU A 356 13.86 -13.79 -10.36
CA LEU A 356 13.07 -15.02 -10.53
C LEU A 356 13.04 -15.49 -11.99
N SER A 357 12.82 -14.57 -12.95
CA SER A 357 12.76 -14.92 -14.37
C SER A 357 14.09 -15.48 -14.89
N VAL A 358 15.22 -14.91 -14.47
CA VAL A 358 16.56 -15.42 -14.81
C VAL A 358 16.82 -16.79 -14.19
N LYS A 359 16.41 -17.00 -12.93
CA LYS A 359 16.53 -18.30 -12.27
C LYS A 359 15.74 -19.38 -13.01
N THR A 360 14.51 -19.08 -13.41
CA THR A 360 13.66 -19.99 -14.18
C THR A 360 14.27 -20.28 -15.56
N ALA A 361 14.74 -19.25 -16.27
CA ALA A 361 15.39 -19.42 -17.56
C ALA A 361 16.67 -20.27 -17.49
N ASN A 362 17.48 -20.11 -16.44
CA ASN A 362 18.70 -20.90 -16.25
C ASN A 362 18.43 -22.37 -15.89
N GLN A 363 17.35 -22.65 -15.17
CA GLN A 363 16.89 -24.04 -14.98
C GLN A 363 16.51 -24.68 -16.32
N ASN A 364 16.03 -23.86 -17.27
CA ASN A 364 15.75 -24.25 -18.65
C ASN A 364 16.97 -24.09 -19.60
N LYS A 365 18.20 -24.08 -19.06
CA LYS A 365 19.48 -24.07 -19.81
C LYS A 365 19.79 -22.80 -20.62
N ALA A 366 19.22 -21.65 -20.26
CA ALA A 366 19.46 -20.37 -20.97
C ALA A 366 20.85 -19.72 -20.73
N ALA A 367 21.63 -20.19 -19.74
CA ALA A 367 22.99 -19.72 -19.41
C ALA A 367 23.15 -18.19 -19.26
N ILE A 368 22.15 -17.52 -18.67
CA ILE A 368 22.16 -16.09 -18.35
C ILE A 368 22.93 -15.84 -17.03
N HIS A 369 23.69 -14.74 -16.94
CA HIS A 369 24.35 -14.36 -15.69
C HIS A 369 23.31 -14.08 -14.58
N PRO A 370 23.37 -14.77 -13.42
CA PRO A 370 22.36 -14.63 -12.38
C PRO A 370 22.46 -13.29 -11.64
N ILE A 371 21.31 -12.74 -11.25
CA ILE A 371 21.24 -11.66 -10.26
C ILE A 371 21.17 -12.31 -8.87
N PRO A 372 22.04 -11.93 -7.91
CA PRO A 372 21.97 -12.45 -6.53
C PRO A 372 20.64 -12.10 -5.85
N ASP A 373 20.08 -13.06 -5.10
CA ASP A 373 18.77 -12.97 -4.42
C ASP A 373 18.74 -11.81 -3.41
N ASP A 374 19.86 -11.59 -2.73
CA ASP A 374 20.03 -10.53 -1.73
C ASP A 374 19.89 -9.13 -2.34
N ARG A 375 19.98 -8.96 -3.67
CA ARG A 375 19.70 -7.68 -4.34
C ARG A 375 18.27 -7.20 -4.12
N ALA A 376 17.31 -8.10 -3.96
CA ALA A 376 15.93 -7.74 -3.62
C ALA A 376 15.83 -7.08 -2.23
N ILE A 377 16.69 -7.49 -1.29
CA ILE A 377 16.78 -6.91 0.06
C ILE A 377 17.61 -5.62 0.01
N GLN A 378 18.72 -5.60 -0.73
CA GLN A 378 19.60 -4.45 -0.81
C GLN A 378 18.94 -3.23 -1.46
N VAL A 379 18.15 -3.41 -2.52
CA VAL A 379 17.47 -2.29 -3.20
C VAL A 379 16.46 -1.60 -2.27
N ALA A 380 15.91 -2.33 -1.30
CA ALA A 380 15.01 -1.79 -0.28
C ALA A 380 15.73 -1.02 0.84
N LYS A 381 17.05 -0.76 0.75
CA LYS A 381 17.77 0.10 1.70
C LYS A 381 17.73 1.57 1.24
N PRO A 382 17.71 2.57 2.15
CA PRO A 382 17.49 3.97 1.80
C PRO A 382 18.38 4.51 0.69
N ASP A 383 19.70 4.33 0.77
CA ASP A 383 20.64 4.88 -0.22
C ASP A 383 20.55 4.16 -1.57
N ALA A 384 20.32 2.85 -1.56
CA ALA A 384 20.12 2.08 -2.78
C ALA A 384 18.80 2.49 -3.47
N MET A 385 17.72 2.64 -2.70
CA MET A 385 16.44 3.09 -3.22
C MET A 385 16.53 4.51 -3.80
N LYS A 386 17.29 5.44 -3.19
CA LYS A 386 17.46 6.79 -3.73
C LYS A 386 18.08 6.76 -5.11
N ARG A 387 19.11 5.92 -5.31
CA ARG A 387 19.77 5.76 -6.60
C ARG A 387 18.88 5.03 -7.59
N ALA A 388 18.10 4.05 -7.15
CA ALA A 388 17.10 3.39 -7.98
C ALA A 388 16.04 4.39 -8.49
N PHE A 389 15.53 5.28 -7.63
CA PHE A 389 14.66 6.40 -8.03
C PHE A 389 15.32 7.27 -9.10
N ALA A 390 16.55 7.72 -8.87
CA ALA A 390 17.30 8.55 -9.82
C ALA A 390 17.57 7.83 -11.16
N SER A 391 17.61 6.50 -11.17
CA SER A 391 17.83 5.71 -12.39
C SER A 391 16.60 5.63 -13.30
N LEU A 392 15.40 5.98 -12.82
CA LEU A 392 14.15 5.94 -13.58
C LEU A 392 14.02 7.05 -14.63
N GLY A 393 14.87 8.07 -14.57
CA GLY A 393 14.86 9.16 -15.53
C GLY A 393 15.54 10.42 -15.01
N SER A 394 15.57 11.44 -15.85
CA SER A 394 16.10 12.75 -15.54
C SER A 394 15.39 13.36 -14.33
N THR A 395 16.17 13.93 -13.42
CA THR A 395 15.67 14.63 -12.24
C THR A 395 15.82 16.13 -12.45
N THR A 396 14.74 16.89 -12.31
CA THR A 396 14.78 18.36 -12.44
C THR A 396 15.56 18.99 -11.28
N SER A 397 15.90 20.28 -11.40
CA SER A 397 16.51 21.04 -10.31
C SER A 397 15.68 21.01 -9.01
N ASN A 398 14.36 20.86 -9.14
CA ASN A 398 13.43 20.79 -8.04
C ASN A 398 13.27 19.38 -7.46
N LYS A 399 14.08 18.40 -7.91
CA LYS A 399 14.02 16.99 -7.49
C LYS A 399 12.74 16.27 -7.93
N PHE A 400 12.16 16.66 -9.07
CA PHE A 400 11.07 15.91 -9.71
C PHE A 400 11.65 14.90 -10.70
N ILE A 401 11.25 13.63 -10.60
CA ILE A 401 11.78 12.56 -11.45
C ILE A 401 10.85 12.30 -12.63
N GLN A 402 11.40 12.35 -13.84
CA GLN A 402 10.70 12.06 -15.09
C GLN A 402 10.64 10.54 -15.36
N VAL A 403 9.88 9.81 -14.54
CA VAL A 403 9.85 8.33 -14.53
C VAL A 403 9.47 7.70 -15.88
N TRP A 404 8.78 8.44 -16.74
CA TRP A 404 8.38 7.98 -18.07
C TRP A 404 9.57 7.65 -18.98
N GLU A 405 10.74 8.24 -18.75
CA GLU A 405 11.92 8.01 -19.59
C GLU A 405 12.35 6.54 -19.59
N GLU A 406 12.16 5.83 -18.47
CA GLU A 406 12.52 4.42 -18.34
C GLU A 406 11.32 3.50 -18.20
N LEU A 407 10.27 3.93 -17.49
CA LEU A 407 9.07 3.10 -17.31
C LEU A 407 8.34 2.85 -18.63
N ASP A 408 8.30 3.83 -19.56
CA ASP A 408 7.65 3.63 -20.85
C ASP A 408 8.43 2.61 -21.71
N LYS A 409 9.77 2.59 -21.60
CA LYS A 409 10.62 1.60 -22.28
C LYS A 409 10.40 0.20 -21.69
N ALA A 410 10.43 0.10 -20.36
CA ALA A 410 10.20 -1.16 -19.67
C ALA A 410 8.79 -1.72 -19.93
N ARG A 411 7.77 -0.85 -19.99
CA ARG A 411 6.40 -1.21 -20.37
C ARG A 411 6.35 -1.88 -21.75
N VAL A 412 7.04 -1.33 -22.75
CA VAL A 412 7.06 -1.90 -24.11
C VAL A 412 7.63 -3.33 -24.11
N ILE A 413 8.65 -3.59 -23.27
CA ILE A 413 9.21 -4.94 -23.10
C ILE A 413 8.15 -5.88 -22.53
N LEU A 414 7.43 -5.47 -21.49
CA LEU A 414 6.39 -6.26 -20.83
C LEU A 414 5.17 -6.50 -21.73
N GLU A 415 4.73 -5.51 -22.50
CA GLU A 415 3.63 -5.67 -23.45
C GLU A 415 4.01 -6.63 -24.59
N ARG A 416 5.27 -6.61 -25.04
CA ARG A 416 5.77 -7.58 -26.01
C ARG A 416 5.84 -8.98 -25.38
N TRP A 417 6.34 -9.09 -24.15
CA TRP A 417 6.34 -10.34 -23.40
C TRP A 417 4.92 -10.93 -23.32
N GLU A 418 3.90 -10.15 -22.96
CA GLU A 418 2.53 -10.67 -22.83
C GLU A 418 1.99 -11.26 -24.14
N ARG A 419 2.34 -10.66 -25.29
CA ARG A 419 1.96 -11.17 -26.61
C ARG A 419 2.77 -12.40 -27.05
N GLU A 420 4.01 -12.52 -26.60
CA GLU A 420 5.00 -13.46 -27.13
C GLU A 420 5.46 -14.51 -26.11
N LYS A 421 4.92 -14.54 -24.89
CA LYS A 421 5.37 -15.42 -23.79
C LYS A 421 5.29 -16.92 -24.11
N SER A 422 4.45 -17.32 -25.06
CA SER A 422 4.35 -18.70 -25.54
C SER A 422 5.45 -19.11 -26.54
N ILE A 423 6.22 -18.15 -27.06
CA ILE A 423 7.32 -18.39 -28.01
C ILE A 423 8.63 -18.40 -27.22
N PRO A 424 9.33 -19.55 -27.08
CA PRO A 424 10.47 -19.68 -26.17
C PRO A 424 11.59 -18.66 -26.40
N GLU A 425 11.99 -18.44 -27.66
CA GLU A 425 13.07 -17.51 -28.01
C GLU A 425 12.69 -16.05 -27.74
N ALA A 426 11.44 -15.67 -28.04
CA ALA A 426 10.94 -14.32 -27.81
C ALA A 426 10.75 -14.03 -26.30
N ASN A 427 10.26 -15.01 -25.54
CA ASN A 427 10.16 -14.92 -24.09
C ASN A 427 11.54 -14.78 -23.43
N LEU A 428 12.52 -15.56 -23.89
CA LEU A 428 13.90 -15.47 -23.41
C LEU A 428 14.50 -14.08 -23.69
N LYS A 429 14.28 -13.54 -24.90
CA LYS A 429 14.73 -12.20 -25.26
C LYS A 429 14.08 -11.11 -24.38
N CYS A 430 12.78 -11.20 -24.15
CA CYS A 430 12.08 -10.27 -23.24
C CYS A 430 12.61 -10.38 -21.81
N THR A 431 12.89 -11.60 -21.33
CA THR A 431 13.49 -11.84 -20.02
C THR A 431 14.86 -11.17 -19.91
N GLN A 432 15.72 -11.29 -20.93
CA GLN A 432 17.03 -10.64 -20.94
C GLN A 432 16.94 -9.12 -20.98
N GLU A 433 16.02 -8.55 -21.77
CA GLU A 433 15.82 -7.10 -21.84
C GLU A 433 15.25 -6.54 -20.53
N PHE A 434 14.24 -7.18 -19.94
CA PHE A 434 13.68 -6.77 -18.65
C PHE A 434 14.68 -6.95 -17.52
N MET A 435 15.51 -8.00 -17.57
CA MET A 435 16.62 -8.20 -16.64
C MET A 435 17.60 -7.01 -16.67
N GLN A 436 17.90 -6.42 -17.84
CA GLN A 436 18.75 -5.22 -17.88
C GLN A 436 18.12 -4.04 -17.13
N PHE A 437 16.81 -3.88 -17.19
CA PHE A 437 16.09 -2.89 -16.40
C PHE A 437 16.18 -3.19 -14.90
N GLY A 438 15.94 -4.45 -14.48
CA GLY A 438 16.12 -4.87 -13.10
C GLY A 438 17.56 -4.71 -12.58
N ILE A 439 18.56 -5.02 -13.42
CA ILE A 439 19.98 -4.77 -13.12
C ILE A 439 20.18 -3.28 -12.94
N LYS A 440 19.73 -2.41 -13.85
CA LYS A 440 19.88 -0.96 -13.70
C LYS A 440 19.35 -0.43 -12.36
N LEU A 441 18.18 -0.92 -11.92
CA LEU A 441 17.59 -0.60 -10.63
C LEU A 441 18.44 -1.12 -9.45
N ALA A 442 18.95 -2.35 -9.55
CA ALA A 442 19.73 -3.02 -8.50
C ALA A 442 21.24 -2.65 -8.48
N SER A 443 21.79 -2.28 -9.62
CA SER A 443 23.22 -2.00 -9.90
C SER A 443 23.56 -0.54 -9.77
N SER A 444 22.57 0.29 -9.45
CA SER A 444 22.76 1.57 -8.77
C SER A 444 23.51 1.42 -7.43
N VAL A 445 24.26 0.33 -7.19
CA VAL A 445 25.05 -0.06 -6.01
C VAL A 445 26.56 -0.13 -6.36
N LYS A 446 27.06 0.53 -7.40
CA LYS A 446 28.52 0.76 -7.56
C LYS A 446 28.82 2.25 -7.39
N GLN A 447 29.76 2.70 -6.56
CA GLN A 447 30.79 2.04 -5.76
C GLN A 447 31.06 2.91 -4.54
#